data_AF-A0A7J3TU95-F1
#
_entry.id   AF-A0A7J3TU95-F1
#
_cell.length_a   1.000
_cell.length_b   1.000
_cell.length_c   1.000
_cell.angle_alpha   90.00
_cell.angle_beta   90.00
_cell.angle_gamma   90.00
#
_symmetry.space_group_name_H-M   'P 1'
#
loop_
_entity.id
_entity.type
_entity.pdbx_description
1 polymer ?
#
loop_
_entity_poly.entity_id
_entity_poly.type
_entity_poly.pdbx_seq_one_letter_code
_entity_poly.pdbx_strand_id
1 'polypeptide(L)'
;MRYVPAKYFPRVNSYVSGLRQKDAVFTACLCMMEKGQQRKGHGAIMLEELLKEIGKRDFKTVENFARTDSENNPSGPLAFYLRHGFENLR
;
A
#
# COMPACT_ATOMS: atom_id res chain seq x y z
N MET A 1 1.18 -10.27 -5.07
CA MET A 1 1.36 -9.34 -3.93
C MET A 1 0.78 -9.99 -2.68
N ARG A 2 1.35 -9.81 -1.48
CA ARG A 2 0.83 -10.42 -0.24
C ARG A 2 0.40 -9.32 0.73
N TYR A 3 -0.72 -9.52 1.41
CA TYR A 3 -1.24 -8.64 2.45
C TYR A 3 -1.56 -9.45 3.69
N VAL A 4 -1.45 -8.84 4.85
CA VAL A 4 -1.88 -9.43 6.12
C VAL A 4 -2.53 -8.36 6.99
N PRO A 5 -3.38 -8.76 7.95
CA PRO A 5 -3.91 -7.82 8.93
C PRO A 5 -2.80 -7.03 9.62
N ALA A 6 -3.07 -5.74 9.83
CA ALA A 6 -2.23 -4.77 10.53
C ALA A 6 -1.49 -5.31 11.77
N LYS A 7 -2.21 -6.06 12.61
CA LYS A 7 -1.71 -6.62 13.88
C LYS A 7 -0.46 -7.50 13.74
N TYR A 8 -0.20 -8.04 12.55
CA TYR A 8 0.98 -8.88 12.30
C TYR A 8 2.23 -8.08 11.92
N PHE A 9 2.12 -6.75 11.81
CA PHE A 9 3.25 -5.85 11.60
C PHE A 9 3.51 -4.99 12.86
N PRO A 10 4.20 -5.54 13.88
CA PRO A 10 4.35 -4.85 15.18
C PRO A 10 5.06 -3.49 15.06
N ARG A 11 5.93 -3.33 14.05
CA ARG A 11 6.64 -2.07 13.78
C ARG A 11 5.78 -1.00 13.11
N VAL A 12 4.59 -1.32 12.64
CA VAL A 12 3.73 -0.29 12.05
C VAL A 12 3.25 0.70 13.12
N ASN A 13 3.08 0.24 14.37
CA ASN A 13 2.73 1.10 15.50
C ASN A 13 3.86 2.08 15.91
N SER A 14 5.10 1.86 15.47
CA SER A 14 6.21 2.79 15.76
C SER A 14 6.27 3.97 14.79
N TYR A 15 5.48 3.97 13.71
CA TYR A 15 5.37 5.14 12.86
C TYR A 15 4.49 6.19 13.55
N VAL A 16 4.92 7.46 13.53
CA VAL A 16 4.15 8.58 14.09
C VAL A 16 2.72 8.62 13.53
N SER A 17 2.57 8.23 12.26
CA SER A 17 1.29 8.08 11.55
C SER A 17 0.37 7.02 12.16
N GLY A 18 0.92 5.92 12.70
CA GLY A 18 0.17 4.74 13.13
C GLY A 18 -0.73 4.15 12.03
N LEU A 19 -1.46 3.10 12.37
CA LEU A 19 -2.65 2.69 11.61
C LEU A 19 -3.87 3.29 12.27
N ARG A 20 -4.85 3.72 11.47
CA ARG A 20 -6.04 4.40 12.00
C ARG A 20 -7.13 3.41 12.40
N GLN A 21 -7.35 2.36 11.62
CA GLN A 21 -8.48 1.46 11.79
C GLN A 21 -8.07 0.08 12.31
N LYS A 22 -8.79 -0.43 13.32
CA LYS A 22 -8.56 -1.78 13.88
C LYS A 22 -8.81 -2.89 12.86
N ASP A 23 -9.68 -2.63 11.88
CA ASP A 23 -10.07 -3.57 10.82
C ASP A 23 -9.36 -3.29 9.49
N ALA A 24 -8.24 -2.54 9.52
CA ALA A 24 -7.45 -2.27 8.33
C ALA A 24 -6.55 -3.46 7.95
N VAL A 25 -6.43 -3.67 6.63
CA VAL A 25 -5.33 -4.42 6.04
C VAL A 25 -4.18 -3.47 5.78
N PHE A 26 -2.98 -3.86 6.20
CA PHE A 26 -1.78 -3.12 5.88
C PHE A 26 -1.08 -3.74 4.67
N THR A 27 -0.72 -2.91 3.70
CA THR A 27 0.09 -3.32 2.54
C THR A 27 1.51 -2.77 2.69
N ALA A 28 2.46 -3.68 2.94
CA ALA A 28 3.82 -3.28 3.33
C ALA A 28 4.66 -2.77 2.16
N CYS A 29 4.57 -3.38 0.98
CA CYS A 29 5.29 -2.93 -0.21
C CYS A 29 4.60 -3.36 -1.50
N LEU A 30 4.67 -2.47 -2.49
CA LEU A 30 4.42 -2.75 -3.90
C LEU A 30 5.71 -2.43 -4.66
N CYS A 31 6.59 -3.41 -4.79
CA CYS A 31 7.92 -3.22 -5.38
C CYS A 31 8.08 -4.03 -6.67
N MET A 32 8.56 -3.36 -7.72
CA MET A 32 9.00 -3.99 -8.96
C MET A 32 10.50 -4.26 -8.88
N MET A 33 10.86 -5.51 -8.62
CA MET A 33 12.26 -5.94 -8.49
C MET A 33 13.01 -5.93 -9.82
N GLU A 34 12.30 -6.18 -10.92
CA GLU A 34 12.89 -6.20 -12.26
C GLU A 34 13.12 -4.77 -12.77
N LYS A 35 14.38 -4.46 -13.09
CA LYS A 35 14.77 -3.17 -13.65
C LYS A 35 14.12 -2.96 -15.01
N GLY A 36 13.60 -1.76 -15.26
CA GLY A 36 13.01 -1.40 -16.54
C GLY A 36 11.55 -1.85 -16.71
N GLN A 37 10.94 -2.48 -15.70
CA GLN A 37 9.50 -2.78 -15.69
C GLN A 37 8.67 -1.70 -14.97
N GLN A 38 9.31 -0.69 -14.38
CA GLN A 38 8.65 0.47 -13.80
C GLN A 38 7.99 1.32 -14.91
N ARG A 39 6.96 2.09 -14.56
CA ARG A 39 6.23 3.00 -15.46
C ARG A 39 5.57 2.35 -16.69
N LYS A 40 5.39 1.02 -16.71
CA LYS A 40 4.65 0.28 -17.73
C LYS A 40 3.22 -0.10 -17.32
N GLY A 41 2.70 0.47 -16.25
CA GLY A 41 1.37 0.16 -15.73
C GLY A 41 1.26 -1.11 -14.87
N HIS A 42 2.29 -1.95 -14.78
CA HIS A 42 2.25 -3.18 -13.98
C HIS A 42 1.89 -2.95 -12.50
N GLY A 43 2.41 -1.88 -11.89
CA GLY A 43 2.07 -1.54 -10.50
C GLY A 43 0.59 -1.21 -10.31
N ALA A 44 -0.03 -0.53 -11.27
CA ALA A 44 -1.46 -0.23 -11.26
C ALA A 44 -2.29 -1.51 -11.33
N ILE A 45 -1.96 -2.40 -12.27
CA ILE A 45 -2.63 -3.70 -12.43
C ILE A 45 -2.54 -4.51 -11.13
N MET A 46 -1.34 -4.62 -10.54
CA MET A 46 -1.15 -5.35 -9.28
C MET A 46 -1.94 -4.74 -8.12
N LEU A 47 -1.98 -3.41 -8.01
CA LEU A 47 -2.74 -2.73 -6.97
C LEU A 47 -4.25 -2.97 -7.16
N GLU A 48 -4.77 -2.86 -8.37
CA GLU A 48 -6.19 -3.10 -8.67
C GLU A 48 -6.61 -4.53 -8.39
N GLU A 49 -5.79 -5.52 -8.77
CA GLU A 49 -6.03 -6.92 -8.45
C GLU A 49 -6.04 -7.16 -6.93
N LEU A 50 -5.07 -6.59 -6.23
CA LEU A 50 -5.01 -6.65 -4.77
C LEU A 50 -6.27 -6.06 -4.12
N LEU A 51 -6.70 -4.88 -4.55
CA LEU A 51 -7.89 -4.22 -4.00
C LEU A 51 -9.16 -5.04 -4.28
N LYS A 52 -9.28 -5.64 -5.48
CA LYS A 52 -10.37 -6.57 -5.80
C LYS A 52 -10.36 -7.80 -4.89
N GLU A 53 -9.19 -8.35 -4.57
CA GLU A 53 -9.08 -9.49 -3.65
C GLU A 53 -9.43 -9.11 -2.22
N ILE A 54 -8.96 -7.96 -1.73
CA ILE A 54 -9.28 -7.47 -0.38
C ILE A 54 -10.77 -7.17 -0.27
N GLY A 55 -11.38 -6.55 -1.28
CA GLY A 55 -12.81 -6.22 -1.30
C GLY A 55 -13.75 -7.44 -1.31
N LYS A 56 -13.24 -8.64 -1.65
CA LYS A 56 -13.98 -9.91 -1.49
C LYS A 56 -13.96 -10.44 -0.05
N ARG A 57 -13.25 -9.78 0.86
CA ARG A 57 -13.12 -10.13 2.28
C ARG A 57 -13.73 -9.01 3.13
N ASP A 58 -13.99 -9.27 4.41
CA ASP A 58 -14.65 -8.33 5.32
C ASP A 58 -13.79 -7.15 5.81
N PHE A 59 -12.74 -6.79 5.07
CA PHE A 59 -11.88 -5.66 5.41
C PHE A 59 -12.47 -4.36 4.86
N LYS A 60 -12.59 -3.36 5.73
CA LYS A 60 -13.23 -2.07 5.38
C LYS A 60 -12.24 -1.02 4.90
N THR A 61 -10.95 -1.22 5.15
CA THR A 61 -9.92 -0.21 4.88
C THR A 61 -8.60 -0.87 4.50
N VAL A 62 -7.93 -0.28 3.52
CA VAL A 62 -6.56 -0.62 3.16
C VAL A 62 -5.67 0.57 3.49
N GLU A 63 -4.65 0.34 4.30
CA GLU A 63 -3.68 1.36 4.69
C GLU A 63 -2.29 0.94 4.20
N ASN A 64 -1.50 1.94 3.84
CA ASN A 64 -0.10 1.77 3.47
C ASN A 64 0.68 3.03 3.87
N PHE A 65 1.99 2.88 3.93
CA PHE A 65 2.87 4.05 3.93
C PHE A 65 3.28 4.34 2.50
N ALA A 66 3.30 5.62 2.16
CA ALA A 66 3.79 6.13 0.90
C ALA A 66 4.72 7.32 1.16
N ARG A 67 5.61 7.60 0.22
CA ARG A 67 6.64 8.63 0.36
C ARG A 67 6.56 9.66 -0.75
N THR A 68 6.88 10.91 -0.44
CA THR A 68 6.95 12.01 -1.40
C THR A 68 8.37 12.32 -1.86
N ASP A 69 9.38 11.83 -1.14
CA ASP A 69 10.79 12.17 -1.30
C ASP A 69 11.55 11.30 -2.32
N SER A 70 11.11 10.07 -2.56
CA SER A 70 11.81 9.14 -3.44
C SER A 70 10.88 8.14 -4.12
N GLU A 71 10.92 8.11 -5.45
CA GLU A 71 10.26 7.08 -6.26
C GLU A 71 10.90 5.69 -6.07
N ASN A 72 12.16 5.63 -5.63
CA ASN A 72 12.92 4.40 -5.45
C ASN A 72 12.89 3.91 -4.00
N ASN A 73 11.70 3.87 -3.42
CA ASN A 73 11.45 3.41 -2.06
C ASN A 73 10.45 2.23 -2.07
N PRO A 74 10.62 1.20 -1.21
CA PRO A 74 9.70 0.05 -1.14
C PRO A 74 8.24 0.42 -0.82
N SER A 75 8.01 1.57 -0.18
CA SER A 75 6.68 2.12 0.10
C SER A 75 6.03 2.79 -1.12
N GLY A 76 6.80 3.09 -2.18
CA GLY A 76 6.33 3.71 -3.42
C GLY A 76 5.95 5.19 -3.28
N PRO A 77 5.76 5.88 -4.42
CA PRO A 77 5.46 7.31 -4.44
C PRO A 77 4.00 7.59 -4.04
N LEU A 78 3.77 8.58 -3.18
CA LEU A 78 2.42 9.00 -2.75
C LEU A 78 1.48 9.27 -3.92
N ALA A 79 1.97 9.96 -4.95
CA ALA A 79 1.18 10.30 -6.13
C ALA A 79 0.62 9.07 -6.87
N PHE A 80 1.27 7.91 -6.76
CA PHE A 80 0.74 6.67 -7.34
C PHE A 80 -0.55 6.24 -6.63
N TYR A 81 -0.53 6.14 -5.30
CA TYR A 81 -1.71 5.71 -4.53
C TYR A 81 -2.88 6.70 -4.63
N LEU A 82 -2.60 8.00 -4.62
CA LEU A 82 -3.64 9.04 -4.76
C LEU A 82 -4.42 8.90 -6.08
N ARG A 83 -3.74 8.56 -7.19
CA ARG A 83 -4.42 8.30 -8.48
C ARG A 83 -5.31 7.07 -8.47
N HIS A 84 -5.11 6.17 -7.50
CA HIS A 84 -5.90 4.95 -7.32
C HIS A 84 -6.95 5.09 -6.20
N GLY A 85 -7.31 6.32 -5.82
CA GLY A 85 -8.40 6.59 -4.88
C GLY A 85 -8.02 6.46 -3.41
N PHE A 86 -6.72 6.37 -3.09
CA PHE A 86 -6.26 6.52 -1.71
C PHE A 86 -6.35 7.99 -1.30
N GLU A 87 -6.64 8.21 -0.03
CA GLU A 87 -6.62 9.55 0.57
C GLU A 87 -5.36 9.70 1.43
N ASN A 88 -4.77 10.90 1.40
CA ASN A 88 -3.68 11.16 2.32
C ASN A 88 -4.24 11.43 3.72
N LEU A 89 -3.95 10.53 4.66
CA LEU A 89 -4.35 10.67 6.06
C LEU A 89 -3.34 11.44 6.90
N ARG A 90 -2.18 11.87 6.33
CA ARG A 90 -1.14 12.72 6.94
C ARG A 90 -0.14 13.32 5.93
#